data_AF-A0A2E6SEC1-F1
#
_entry.id   AF-A0A2E6SEC1-F1
#
_cell.length_a   1.000
_cell.length_b   1.000
_cell.length_c   1.000
_cell.angle_alpha   90.00
_cell.angle_beta   90.00
_cell.angle_gamma   90.00
#
_symmetry.space_group_name_H-M   'P 1'
#
loop_
_entity.id
_entity.type
_entity.pdbx_description
1 polymer ?
#
loop_
_entity_poly.entity_id
_entity_poly.type
_entity_poly.pdbx_seq_one_letter_code
_entity_poly.pdbx_strand_id
1 'polypeptide(L)'
;MIKYFSDIFTAVSTIAGGMFITLNHLLNARKGIATLQYPEEKWPRPERDIGFSHENYNVIRSRLHVDMDDCIGCLKCERVCPVDCIKIETEKSPDRGNDIKDINHRGITSNGTKKALVVTRFDIDMTECCYCNLCTYPCPEECIFMTGGPNAKKHPIDYEFSEADRSDLIYRFAKPGTKEGLEKILNEDSKVKA
;
A
#
# COMPACT_ATOMS: atom_id res chain seq x y z
N MET A 1 -16.77 -56.09 -38.56
CA MET A 1 -17.58 -54.91 -38.95
C MET A 1 -18.48 -54.41 -37.82
N ILE A 2 -19.26 -55.27 -37.14
CA ILE A 2 -20.19 -54.85 -36.07
C ILE A 2 -19.51 -54.08 -34.92
N LYS A 3 -18.32 -54.52 -34.49
CA LYS A 3 -17.57 -53.86 -33.41
C LYS A 3 -17.13 -52.42 -33.76
N TYR A 4 -16.67 -52.21 -35.00
CA TYR A 4 -16.27 -50.88 -35.50
C TYR A 4 -17.44 -49.88 -35.48
N PHE A 5 -18.64 -50.30 -35.90
CA PHE A 5 -19.83 -49.44 -35.85
C PHE A 5 -20.32 -49.19 -34.41
N SER A 6 -20.16 -50.16 -33.50
CA SER A 6 -20.46 -49.99 -32.07
C SER A 6 -19.52 -48.98 -31.39
N ASP A 7 -18.24 -48.98 -31.76
CA ASP A 7 -17.25 -48.05 -31.22
C ASP A 7 -17.51 -46.62 -31.72
N ILE A 8 -17.88 -46.46 -33.00
CA ILE A 8 -18.29 -45.16 -33.57
C ILE A 8 -19.55 -44.64 -32.87
N PHE A 9 -20.54 -45.49 -32.63
CA PHE A 9 -21.78 -45.09 -31.94
C PHE A 9 -21.49 -44.63 -30.50
N THR A 10 -20.62 -45.35 -29.79
CA THR A 10 -20.17 -44.96 -28.45
C THR A 10 -19.42 -43.63 -28.46
N ALA A 11 -18.53 -43.41 -29.44
CA ALA A 11 -17.81 -42.15 -29.58
C ALA A 11 -18.73 -40.96 -29.89
N VAL A 12 -19.67 -41.12 -30.83
CA VAL A 12 -20.60 -40.04 -31.19
C VAL A 12 -21.57 -39.72 -30.05
N SER A 13 -22.10 -40.74 -29.37
CA SER A 13 -23.04 -40.54 -28.24
C SER A 13 -22.39 -39.86 -27.04
N THR A 14 -21.13 -40.19 -26.72
CA THR A 14 -20.37 -39.53 -25.66
C THR A 14 -20.01 -38.08 -26.01
N ILE A 15 -19.62 -37.80 -27.26
CA ILE A 15 -19.39 -36.42 -27.74
C ILE A 15 -20.68 -35.61 -27.72
N ALA A 16 -21.79 -36.18 -28.21
CA ALA A 16 -23.09 -35.51 -28.19
C ALA A 16 -23.56 -35.22 -26.76
N GLY A 17 -23.33 -36.14 -25.83
CA GLY A 17 -23.59 -35.94 -24.40
C GLY A 17 -22.76 -34.78 -23.82
N GLY A 18 -21.46 -34.70 -24.16
CA GLY A 18 -20.61 -33.58 -23.75
C GLY A 18 -21.05 -32.24 -24.34
N MET A 19 -21.34 -32.21 -25.65
CA MET A 19 -21.85 -31.01 -26.32
C MET A 19 -23.20 -30.55 -25.75
N PHE A 20 -24.06 -31.46 -25.32
CA PHE A 20 -25.32 -31.13 -24.67
C PHE A 20 -25.10 -30.39 -23.33
N ILE A 21 -24.11 -30.81 -22.54
CA ILE A 21 -23.72 -30.10 -21.31
C ILE A 21 -23.20 -28.70 -21.64
N THR A 22 -22.33 -28.58 -22.65
CA THR A 22 -21.83 -27.27 -23.12
C THR A 22 -22.97 -26.36 -23.60
N LEU A 23 -23.92 -26.90 -24.37
CA LEU A 23 -25.09 -26.17 -24.83
C LEU A 23 -25.99 -25.74 -23.66
N ASN A 24 -26.17 -26.59 -22.65
CA ASN A 24 -26.91 -26.25 -21.45
C ASN A 24 -26.24 -25.11 -20.66
N HIS A 25 -24.91 -25.07 -20.57
CA HIS A 25 -24.18 -23.95 -19.99
C HIS A 25 -24.32 -22.67 -20.82
N LEU A 26 -24.28 -22.77 -22.16
CA LEU A 26 -24.47 -21.63 -23.05
C LEU A 26 -25.87 -21.02 -22.92
N LEU A 27 -26.91 -21.85 -22.91
CA LEU A 27 -28.30 -21.41 -22.77
C LEU A 27 -28.57 -20.82 -21.37
N ASN A 28 -27.93 -21.36 -20.33
CA ASN A 28 -28.02 -20.84 -18.96
C ASN A 28 -26.97 -19.78 -18.62
N ALA A 29 -26.22 -19.27 -19.60
CA ALA A 29 -25.12 -18.34 -19.35
C ALA A 29 -25.57 -17.15 -18.49
N ARG A 30 -26.72 -16.53 -18.80
CA ARG A 30 -27.22 -15.38 -18.03
C ARG A 30 -27.47 -15.64 -16.53
N LYS A 31 -27.69 -16.89 -16.12
CA LYS A 31 -27.92 -17.26 -14.70
C LYS A 31 -26.67 -17.80 -14.01
N GLY A 32 -25.69 -18.28 -14.77
CA GLY A 32 -24.48 -18.94 -14.25
C GLY A 32 -23.19 -18.16 -14.50
N ILE A 33 -23.27 -16.92 -14.99
CA ILE A 33 -22.09 -16.07 -15.19
C ILE A 33 -21.52 -15.70 -13.81
N ALA A 34 -20.32 -16.19 -13.53
CA ALA A 34 -19.51 -15.80 -12.38
C ALA A 34 -18.62 -14.57 -12.65
N THR A 35 -18.78 -13.93 -13.81
CA THR A 35 -18.04 -12.70 -14.16
C THR A 35 -18.79 -11.48 -13.68
N LEU A 36 -18.05 -10.48 -13.27
CA LEU A 36 -18.55 -9.18 -12.82
C LEU A 36 -17.96 -8.11 -13.75
N GLN A 37 -18.74 -7.08 -14.10
CA GLN A 37 -18.33 -6.08 -15.08
C GLN A 37 -17.45 -5.00 -14.43
N TYR A 38 -16.15 -5.26 -14.33
CA TYR A 38 -15.19 -4.25 -13.91
C TYR A 38 -15.04 -3.19 -15.02
N PRO A 39 -15.03 -1.87 -14.72
CA PRO A 39 -14.90 -1.23 -13.41
C PRO A 39 -16.21 -0.81 -12.71
N GLU A 40 -17.36 -0.95 -13.37
CA GLU A 40 -18.66 -0.48 -12.88
C GLU A 40 -19.11 -1.26 -11.63
N GLU A 41 -18.93 -2.57 -11.69
CA GLU A 41 -19.13 -3.46 -10.56
C GLU A 41 -17.76 -3.84 -9.99
N LYS A 42 -17.67 -3.98 -8.67
CA LYS A 42 -16.47 -4.45 -7.97
C LYS A 42 -16.86 -5.56 -7.00
N TRP A 43 -15.97 -6.54 -6.84
CA TRP A 43 -16.21 -7.62 -5.88
C TRP A 43 -16.41 -7.04 -4.48
N PRO A 44 -17.43 -7.48 -3.74
CA PRO A 44 -17.54 -7.14 -2.33
C PRO A 44 -16.28 -7.65 -1.63
N ARG A 45 -15.77 -6.84 -0.70
CA ARG A 45 -14.56 -7.21 0.04
C ARG A 45 -14.83 -8.49 0.80
N PRO A 46 -13.96 -9.52 0.69
CA PRO A 46 -14.18 -10.77 1.40
C PRO A 46 -14.10 -10.50 2.90
N GLU A 47 -15.20 -10.71 3.61
CA GLU A 47 -15.21 -10.69 5.08
C GLU A 47 -14.49 -11.96 5.57
N ARG A 48 -13.28 -11.80 6.09
CA ARG A 48 -12.52 -12.90 6.68
C ARG A 48 -12.68 -12.84 8.19
N ASP A 49 -13.44 -13.76 8.77
CA ASP A 49 -13.45 -13.90 10.22
C ASP A 49 -12.18 -14.62 10.70
N ILE A 50 -11.14 -13.83 10.98
CA ILE A 50 -9.88 -14.28 11.58
C ILE A 50 -9.89 -14.17 13.11
N GLY A 51 -11.07 -13.96 13.73
CA GLY A 51 -11.20 -13.74 15.17
C GLY A 51 -10.83 -12.34 15.65
N PHE A 52 -10.61 -11.40 14.72
CA PHE A 52 -10.39 -9.97 14.99
C PHE A 52 -11.52 -9.15 14.38
N SER A 53 -11.93 -8.04 15.02
CA SER A 53 -12.92 -7.13 14.44
C SER A 53 -12.37 -6.45 13.17
N HIS A 54 -13.22 -6.27 12.16
CA HIS A 54 -12.87 -5.64 10.88
C HIS A 54 -12.37 -4.19 11.02
N GLU A 55 -12.60 -3.56 12.16
CA GLU A 55 -12.09 -2.22 12.50
C GLU A 55 -10.60 -2.23 12.81
N ASN A 56 -10.03 -3.37 13.23
CA ASN A 56 -8.67 -3.45 13.76
C ASN A 56 -7.62 -3.91 12.74
N TYR A 57 -8.01 -4.28 11.52
CA TYR A 57 -7.07 -4.76 10.52
C TYR A 57 -7.52 -4.46 9.08
N ASN A 58 -6.53 -4.37 8.19
CA ASN A 58 -6.78 -4.26 6.76
C ASN A 58 -7.04 -5.63 6.15
N VAL A 59 -8.26 -5.84 5.64
CA VAL A 59 -8.67 -7.08 4.93
C VAL A 59 -7.89 -7.25 3.62
N ILE A 60 -7.69 -6.14 2.92
CA ILE A 60 -6.95 -6.08 1.65
C ILE A 60 -5.65 -5.34 1.91
N ARG A 61 -4.58 -5.87 1.35
CA ARG A 61 -3.29 -5.18 1.30
C ARG A 61 -3.38 -4.06 0.28
N SER A 62 -3.35 -2.83 0.77
CA SER A 62 -3.50 -1.61 -0.01
C SER A 62 -2.20 -0.82 -0.06
N ARG A 63 -2.20 0.30 -0.79
CA ARG A 63 -1.09 1.24 -0.87
C ARG A 63 -0.66 1.68 0.53
N LEU A 64 0.66 1.73 0.79
CA LEU A 64 1.21 2.36 1.99
C LEU A 64 1.19 3.89 1.82
N HIS A 65 0.84 4.59 2.89
CA HIS A 65 0.90 6.03 2.99
C HIS A 65 1.66 6.44 4.26
N VAL A 66 2.28 7.63 4.24
CA VAL A 66 3.07 8.15 5.35
C VAL A 66 2.67 9.59 5.64
N ASP A 67 2.16 9.82 6.85
CA ASP A 67 1.91 11.14 7.40
C ASP A 67 3.24 11.74 7.90
N MET A 68 3.90 12.56 7.08
CA MET A 68 5.20 13.15 7.44
C MET A 68 5.14 14.09 8.65
N ASP A 69 3.97 14.68 8.93
CA ASP A 69 3.76 15.53 10.09
C ASP A 69 3.88 14.77 11.42
N ASP A 70 3.62 13.47 11.41
CA ASP A 70 3.75 12.59 12.58
C ASP A 70 5.03 11.75 12.57
N CYS A 71 5.70 11.62 11.41
CA CYS A 71 6.94 10.85 11.30
C CYS A 71 8.12 11.48 12.07
N ILE A 72 8.58 10.83 13.14
CA ILE A 72 9.71 11.28 13.98
C ILE A 72 11.09 10.84 13.48
N GLY A 73 11.19 10.14 12.34
CA GLY A 73 12.47 9.70 11.78
C GLY A 73 13.20 8.60 12.57
N CYS A 74 12.45 7.69 13.23
CA CYS A 74 13.05 6.66 14.10
C CYS A 74 13.70 5.45 13.39
N LEU A 75 13.59 5.36 12.06
CA LEU A 75 14.15 4.28 11.21
C LEU A 75 13.67 2.86 11.53
N LYS A 76 12.63 2.68 12.36
CA LYS A 76 12.12 1.35 12.71
C LYS A 76 11.45 0.64 11.53
N CYS A 77 10.72 1.39 10.71
CA CYS A 77 10.02 0.86 9.53
C CYS A 77 11.00 0.42 8.41
N GLU A 78 12.13 1.11 8.26
CA GLU A 78 13.20 0.70 7.35
C GLU A 78 13.85 -0.61 7.83
N ARG A 79 14.22 -0.69 9.12
CA ARG A 79 14.88 -1.88 9.69
C ARG A 79 14.05 -3.16 9.67
N VAL A 80 12.72 -3.05 9.80
CA VAL A 80 11.84 -4.22 9.81
C VAL A 80 11.49 -4.70 8.40
N CYS A 81 11.75 -3.88 7.37
CA CYS A 81 11.34 -4.20 6.01
C CYS A 81 12.11 -5.43 5.51
N PRO A 82 11.43 -6.53 5.12
CA PRO A 82 12.10 -7.76 4.70
C PRO A 82 12.84 -7.64 3.36
N VAL A 83 12.45 -6.65 2.54
CA VAL A 83 13.00 -6.39 1.20
C VAL A 83 13.75 -5.06 1.12
N ASP A 84 13.88 -4.33 2.23
CA ASP A 84 14.61 -3.07 2.32
C ASP A 84 14.17 -1.98 1.30
N CYS A 85 12.87 -1.96 0.96
CA CYS A 85 12.30 -1.03 -0.04
C CYS A 85 12.03 0.40 0.49
N ILE A 86 12.24 0.65 1.79
CA ILE A 86 12.01 1.95 2.42
C ILE A 86 13.38 2.57 2.68
N LYS A 87 13.61 3.81 2.21
CA LYS A 87 14.86 4.55 2.44
C LYS A 87 14.58 5.85 3.17
N ILE A 88 15.22 6.01 4.33
CA ILE A 88 14.98 7.16 5.20
C ILE A 88 16.31 7.85 5.53
N GLU A 89 16.40 9.15 5.26
CA GLU A 89 17.51 9.99 5.69
C GLU A 89 16.98 11.03 6.68
N THR A 90 17.73 11.25 7.77
CA THR A 90 17.34 12.16 8.84
C THR A 90 18.52 13.01 9.28
N GLU A 91 18.22 14.26 9.61
CA GLU A 91 19.17 15.21 10.15
C GLU A 91 18.67 15.75 11.50
N LYS A 92 19.60 16.25 12.32
CA LYS A 92 19.24 16.81 13.63
C LYS A 92 18.52 18.13 13.44
N SER A 93 17.37 18.28 14.10
CA SER A 93 16.68 19.57 14.17
C SER A 93 17.54 20.57 14.97
N PRO A 94 17.67 21.83 14.53
CA PRO A 94 18.34 22.89 15.30
C PRO A 94 17.66 23.10 16.66
N ASP A 95 16.32 23.08 16.67
CA ASP A 95 15.50 23.17 17.88
C ASP A 95 14.57 21.96 18.00
N ARG A 96 14.52 21.38 19.21
CA ARG A 96 13.67 20.23 19.50
C ARG A 96 12.25 20.67 19.85
N GLY A 97 11.28 20.22 19.06
CA GLY A 97 9.85 20.43 19.32
C GLY A 97 9.29 21.78 18.87
N ASN A 98 10.09 22.62 18.21
CA ASN A 98 9.61 23.85 17.58
C ASN A 98 9.26 23.58 16.12
N ASP A 99 8.20 24.23 15.64
CA ASP A 99 7.84 24.20 14.23
C ASP A 99 8.80 25.08 13.43
N ILE A 100 9.39 24.52 12.38
CA ILE A 100 10.26 25.25 11.44
C ILE A 100 9.46 25.50 10.17
N LYS A 101 8.95 26.72 10.03
CA LYS A 101 8.05 27.09 8.92
C LYS A 101 8.74 27.06 7.56
N ASP A 102 10.03 27.39 7.50
CA ASP A 102 10.78 27.49 6.24
C ASP A 102 10.90 26.15 5.49
N ILE A 103 10.90 25.04 6.23
CA ILE A 103 10.95 23.67 5.69
C ILE A 103 9.63 22.92 5.86
N ASN A 104 8.56 23.61 6.27
CA ASN A 104 7.27 23.02 6.64
C ASN A 104 7.41 21.86 7.66
N HIS A 105 8.37 21.93 8.58
CA HIS A 105 8.55 20.90 9.60
C HIS A 105 7.67 21.21 10.81
N ARG A 106 6.78 20.27 11.15
CA ARG A 106 6.02 20.30 12.40
C ARG A 106 6.86 19.66 13.51
N GLY A 107 7.07 20.35 14.61
CA GLY A 107 7.90 19.94 15.74
C GLY A 107 7.19 19.03 16.74
N ILE A 108 5.84 19.06 16.79
CA ILE A 108 5.04 18.20 17.69
C ILE A 108 4.10 17.32 16.87
N THR A 109 4.14 16.01 17.13
CA THR A 109 3.23 15.03 16.50
C THR A 109 1.82 15.07 17.10
N SER A 110 0.86 14.44 16.43
CA SER A 110 -0.51 14.27 16.92
C SER A 110 -0.58 13.58 18.30
N ASN A 111 0.38 12.71 18.62
CA ASN A 111 0.48 12.04 19.93
C ASN A 111 1.28 12.85 20.97
N GLY A 112 1.72 14.06 20.64
CA GLY A 112 2.43 14.96 21.55
C GLY A 112 3.94 14.75 21.66
N THR A 113 4.53 13.91 20.80
CA THR A 113 5.97 13.66 20.79
C THR A 113 6.72 14.84 20.17
N LYS A 114 7.73 15.34 20.88
CA LYS A 114 8.62 16.41 20.38
C LYS A 114 9.66 15.84 19.43
N LYS A 115 9.58 16.22 18.16
CA LYS A 115 10.53 15.84 17.10
C LYS A 115 11.90 16.45 17.36
N ALA A 116 12.90 15.58 17.33
CA ALA A 116 14.32 15.93 17.43
C ALA A 116 15.07 15.76 16.09
N LEU A 117 14.44 15.06 15.14
CA LEU A 117 14.98 14.74 13.84
C LEU A 117 14.05 15.29 12.77
N VAL A 118 14.64 15.88 11.75
CA VAL A 118 13.97 16.27 10.52
C VAL A 118 14.25 15.19 9.48
N VAL A 119 13.20 14.68 8.85
CA VAL A 119 13.34 13.69 7.78
C VAL A 119 13.58 14.42 6.47
N THR A 120 14.77 14.24 5.88
CA THR A 120 15.17 14.86 4.61
C THR A 120 14.77 13.99 3.43
N ARG A 121 14.74 12.68 3.61
CA ARG A 121 14.32 11.71 2.60
C ARG A 121 13.44 10.64 3.24
N PHE A 122 12.33 10.32 2.59
CA PHE A 122 11.48 9.20 2.95
C PHE A 122 10.88 8.66 1.65
N ASP A 123 11.52 7.63 1.11
CA ASP A 123 11.12 7.01 -0.14
C ASP A 123 10.64 5.58 0.14
N ILE A 124 9.54 5.19 -0.50
CA ILE A 124 9.07 3.80 -0.53
C ILE A 124 9.04 3.35 -1.98
N ASP A 125 9.85 2.36 -2.33
CA ASP A 125 9.75 1.69 -3.62
C ASP A 125 8.64 0.63 -3.57
N MET A 126 7.51 0.93 -4.22
CA MET A 126 6.38 -0.01 -4.30
C MET A 126 6.63 -1.13 -5.31
N THR A 127 7.65 -1.03 -6.17
CA THR A 127 8.03 -2.12 -7.08
C THR A 127 8.71 -3.27 -6.35
N GLU A 128 9.31 -2.98 -5.21
CA GLU A 128 9.97 -3.98 -4.35
C GLU A 128 9.07 -4.41 -3.18
N CYS A 129 8.15 -3.55 -2.74
CA CYS A 129 7.26 -3.81 -1.62
C CYS A 129 6.42 -5.09 -1.79
N CYS A 130 6.47 -5.99 -0.81
CA CYS A 130 5.65 -7.21 -0.77
C CYS A 130 4.31 -7.04 -0.02
N TYR A 131 3.96 -5.81 0.38
CA TYR A 131 2.74 -5.46 1.11
C TYR A 131 2.49 -6.32 2.37
N CYS A 132 3.56 -6.65 3.11
CA CYS A 132 3.46 -7.51 4.30
C CYS A 132 2.88 -6.82 5.54
N ASN A 133 2.75 -5.49 5.55
CA ASN A 133 2.30 -4.67 6.68
C ASN A 133 3.24 -4.69 7.91
N LEU A 134 4.48 -5.18 7.79
CA LEU A 134 5.42 -5.23 8.92
C LEU A 134 5.96 -3.86 9.32
N CYS A 135 5.96 -2.88 8.42
CA CYS A 135 6.46 -1.52 8.69
C CYS A 135 5.53 -0.66 9.55
N THR A 136 4.23 -1.00 9.62
CA THR A 136 3.21 -0.23 10.36
C THR A 136 3.23 -0.55 11.84
N TYR A 137 3.40 -1.83 12.19
CA TYR A 137 3.40 -2.32 13.56
C TYR A 137 4.47 -1.69 14.49
N PRO A 138 5.74 -1.51 14.08
CA PRO A 138 6.75 -0.90 14.94
C PRO A 138 6.71 0.63 14.97
N CYS A 139 5.82 1.28 14.21
CA CYS A 139 5.75 2.73 14.16
C CYS A 139 5.10 3.27 15.45
N PRO A 140 5.84 4.03 16.30
CA PRO A 140 5.31 4.49 17.59
C PRO A 140 4.26 5.60 17.45
N GLU A 141 4.27 6.32 16.33
CA GLU A 141 3.36 7.44 16.06
C GLU A 141 2.25 7.06 15.07
N GLU A 142 2.19 5.79 14.66
CA GLU A 142 1.23 5.30 13.64
C GLU A 142 1.20 6.15 12.35
N CYS A 143 2.34 6.74 12.00
CA CYS A 143 2.46 7.67 10.87
C CYS A 143 2.51 6.95 9.52
N ILE A 144 2.97 5.69 9.49
CA ILE A 144 2.98 4.85 8.29
C ILE A 144 1.88 3.80 8.43
N PHE A 145 1.00 3.74 7.44
CA PHE A 145 -0.14 2.82 7.46
C PHE A 145 -0.52 2.40 6.05
N MET A 146 -1.21 1.26 5.97
CA MET A 146 -1.91 0.85 4.76
C MET A 146 -3.25 1.58 4.67
N THR A 147 -3.55 2.15 3.51
CA THR A 147 -4.77 2.91 3.24
C THR A 147 -6.04 2.06 3.36
N GLY A 148 -7.16 2.63 3.83
CA GLY A 148 -8.38 1.86 4.08
C GLY A 148 -8.42 1.11 5.42
N GLY A 149 -9.46 0.27 5.57
CA GLY A 149 -9.78 -0.46 6.81
C GLY A 149 -9.80 0.45 8.05
N PRO A 150 -9.01 0.18 9.13
CA PRO A 150 -8.89 1.07 10.30
C PRO A 150 -8.59 2.53 9.93
N ASN A 151 -7.78 2.73 8.89
CA ASN A 151 -7.28 4.03 8.47
C ASN A 151 -8.10 4.66 7.34
N ALA A 152 -9.29 4.11 7.04
CA ALA A 152 -10.20 4.66 6.01
C ALA A 152 -10.60 6.12 6.28
N LYS A 153 -10.55 6.56 7.55
CA LYS A 153 -10.80 7.96 7.95
C LYS A 153 -9.70 8.92 7.45
N LYS A 154 -8.45 8.45 7.35
CA LYS A 154 -7.32 9.23 6.87
C LYS A 154 -7.25 9.21 5.34
N HIS A 155 -7.23 8.01 4.77
CA HIS A 155 -7.15 7.81 3.33
C HIS A 155 -8.11 6.69 2.88
N PRO A 156 -8.84 6.91 1.77
CA PRO A 156 -9.68 5.86 1.20
C PRO A 156 -8.83 4.66 0.80
N ILE A 157 -9.45 3.48 0.78
CA ILE A 157 -8.76 2.26 0.35
C ILE A 157 -8.31 2.41 -1.11
N ASP A 158 -7.03 2.17 -1.35
CA ASP A 158 -6.46 2.26 -2.67
C ASP A 158 -5.61 1.03 -3.00
N TYR A 159 -6.04 0.30 -4.03
CA TYR A 159 -5.36 -0.86 -4.60
C TYR A 159 -5.22 -0.77 -6.12
N GLU A 160 -5.71 0.31 -6.73
CA GLU A 160 -5.78 0.51 -8.19
C GLU A 160 -4.82 1.64 -8.59
N PHE A 161 -3.54 1.45 -8.28
CA PHE A 161 -2.49 2.48 -8.45
C PHE A 161 -1.40 2.07 -9.43
N SER A 162 -1.78 1.34 -10.48
CA SER A 162 -0.87 0.97 -11.55
C SER A 162 -0.35 2.22 -12.28
N GLU A 163 0.96 2.34 -12.39
CA GLU A 163 1.62 3.37 -13.19
C GLU A 163 2.23 2.77 -14.46
N ALA A 164 2.42 3.59 -15.49
CA ALA A 164 3.02 3.15 -16.75
C ALA A 164 4.55 3.01 -16.63
N ASP A 165 5.19 3.97 -15.93
CA ASP A 165 6.63 3.99 -15.72
C ASP A 165 7.00 3.48 -14.33
N ARG A 166 8.10 2.70 -14.26
CA ARG A 166 8.58 2.15 -12.97
C ARG A 166 8.94 3.25 -11.97
N SER A 167 9.45 4.38 -12.46
CA SER A 167 9.89 5.49 -11.61
C SER A 167 8.75 6.12 -10.81
N ASP A 168 7.51 6.05 -11.33
CA ASP A 168 6.33 6.64 -10.68
C ASP A 168 5.81 5.78 -9.51
N LEU A 169 6.26 4.52 -9.41
CA LEU A 169 6.00 3.64 -8.27
C LEU A 169 6.97 3.87 -7.08
N ILE A 170 7.92 4.80 -7.23
CA ILE A 170 8.80 5.24 -6.15
C ILE A 170 8.15 6.44 -5.48
N TYR A 171 7.46 6.20 -4.37
CA TYR A 171 6.75 7.24 -3.64
C TYR A 171 7.69 7.99 -2.71
N ARG A 172 7.77 9.30 -2.90
CA ARG A 172 8.56 10.22 -2.08
C ARG A 172 7.63 10.98 -1.16
N PHE A 173 7.73 10.71 0.13
CA PHE A 173 6.87 11.34 1.14
C PHE A 173 7.53 12.58 1.76
N ALA A 174 8.86 12.66 1.76
CA ALA A 174 9.57 13.82 2.30
C ALA A 174 9.12 15.14 1.66
N LYS A 175 8.96 16.18 2.49
CA LYS A 175 8.53 17.49 2.02
C LYS A 175 9.61 18.10 1.10
N PRO A 176 9.26 18.68 -0.05
CA PRO A 176 10.25 19.22 -0.98
C PRO A 176 11.04 20.37 -0.34
N GLY A 177 12.34 20.43 -0.61
CA GLY A 177 13.22 21.50 -0.13
C GLY A 177 13.63 21.42 1.34
N THR A 178 13.26 20.36 2.09
CA THR A 178 13.70 20.18 3.49
C THR A 178 15.20 20.14 3.64
N LYS A 179 15.91 19.43 2.75
CA LYS A 179 17.37 19.30 2.82
C LYS A 179 18.08 20.64 2.64
N GLU A 180 17.78 21.35 1.56
CA GLU A 180 18.37 22.65 1.26
C GLU A 180 18.01 23.72 2.29
N GLY A 181 16.76 23.71 2.79
CA GLY A 181 16.32 24.64 3.83
C GLY A 181 17.00 24.37 5.17
N LEU A 182 17.18 23.10 5.54
CA LEU A 182 17.87 22.73 6.78
C LEU A 182 19.36 23.06 6.72
N GLU A 183 20.02 22.84 5.59
CA GLU A 183 21.42 23.24 5.39
C GLU A 183 21.61 24.76 5.55
N LYS A 184 20.68 25.58 5.06
CA LYS A 184 20.73 27.04 5.26
C LYS A 184 20.64 27.42 6.73
N ILE A 185 19.71 26.83 7.48
CA ILE A 185 19.51 27.12 8.91
C ILE A 185 20.75 26.72 9.72
N LEU A 186 21.30 25.52 9.46
CA LEU A 186 22.52 25.05 10.12
C LEU A 186 23.74 25.95 9.81
N ASN A 187 23.82 26.48 8.59
CA ASN A 187 24.87 27.42 8.19
C ASN A 187 24.70 28.82 8.81
N GLU A 188 23.48 29.25 9.11
CA GLU A 188 23.21 30.50 9.85
C GLU A 188 23.56 30.36 11.33
N ASP A 189 23.14 29.27 11.97
CA ASP A 189 23.45 28.98 13.38
C ASP A 189 24.96 28.88 13.66
N SER A 190 25.72 28.33 12.70
CA SER A 190 27.18 28.23 12.81
C SER A 190 27.88 29.59 12.63
N LYS A 191 27.31 30.51 11.86
CA LYS A 191 27.82 31.90 11.76
C LYS A 191 27.50 32.74 12.99
N VAL A 192 26.42 32.45 13.70
CA VAL A 192 26.04 33.16 14.95
C VAL A 192 26.89 32.70 16.14
N LYS A 193 27.43 31.49 16.11
CA LYS A 193 28.27 30.91 17.18
C LYS A 193 29.78 31.15 17.01
N ALA A 194 30.21 31.75 15.90
CA ALA A 194 31.60 32.15 15.63
C ALA A 194 31.81 33.63 15.95
#